data_AF-A0A3P6F3N9-F1
#
_entry.id   AF-A0A3P6F3N9-F1
#
_cell.length_a   1.000
_cell.length_b   1.000
_cell.length_c   1.000
_cell.angle_alpha   90.00
_cell.angle_beta   90.00
_cell.angle_gamma   90.00
#
_symmetry.space_group_name_H-M   'P 1'
#
loop_
_entity.id
_entity.type
_entity.pdbx_description
1 polymer ?
#
loop_
_entity_poly.entity_id
_entity_poly.type
_entity_poly.pdbx_seq_one_letter_code
_entity_poly.pdbx_strand_id
1 'polypeptide(L)' 'MFHGLIDVIREKLSRLQLWSIAYVHSGANQCAEAIARSVTRDQRYASYVGKDGPSWLLPMIHADAVRADNGY' A
#
# COMPACT_ATOMS: atom_id res chain seq x y z
N MET A 1 7.26 -6.64 -22.07
CA MET A 1 7.97 -5.83 -21.06
C MET A 1 7.45 -6.06 -19.64
N PHE A 2 6.14 -6.29 -19.39
CA PHE A 2 5.61 -6.56 -18.04
C PHE A 2 5.72 -8.02 -17.54
N HIS A 3 6.05 -8.97 -18.41
CA HIS A 3 6.04 -10.41 -18.05
C HIS A 3 6.96 -10.71 -16.87
N GLY A 4 8.19 -10.18 -16.87
CA GLY A 4 9.14 -10.39 -15.77
C GLY A 4 8.66 -9.83 -14.43
N LEU A 5 7.92 -8.72 -14.41
CA LEU A 5 7.39 -8.17 -13.15
C LEU A 5 6.24 -9.04 -12.60
N ILE A 6 5.37 -9.52 -13.48
CA ILE A 6 4.26 -10.40 -13.11
C ILE A 6 4.80 -11.75 -12.59
N ASP A 7 5.85 -12.28 -13.20
CA ASP A 7 6.48 -13.53 -12.76
C ASP A 7 7.10 -13.38 -11.37
N VAL A 8 7.80 -12.26 -11.11
CA VAL A 8 8.34 -11.94 -9.77
C VAL A 8 7.21 -11.80 -8.75
N ILE A 9 6.12 -11.09 -9.07
CA ILE A 9 4.97 -10.95 -8.18
C ILE A 9 4.39 -12.34 -7.86
N ARG A 10 4.18 -13.19 -8.87
CA ARG A 10 3.68 -14.56 -8.68
C ARG A 10 4.61 -15.42 -7.82
N GLU A 11 5.92 -15.33 -8.04
CA GLU A 11 6.93 -16.05 -7.26
C GLU A 11 6.96 -15.62 -5.78
N LYS A 12 6.68 -14.34 -5.49
CA LYS A 12 6.57 -13.88 -4.09
C LYS A 12 5.24 -14.30 -3.46
N LEU A 13 4.14 -14.15 -4.19
CA LEU A 13 2.81 -14.53 -3.71
C LEU A 13 2.68 -16.03 -3.49
N SER A 14 3.37 -16.88 -4.26
CA SER A 14 3.35 -18.34 -4.06
C SER A 14 3.95 -18.80 -2.74
N ARG A 15 4.68 -17.92 -2.03
CA ARG A 15 5.25 -18.19 -0.69
C ARG A 15 4.28 -17.86 0.44
N LEU A 16 3.17 -17.17 0.16
CA LEU A 16 2.12 -16.87 1.12
C LEU A 16 1.09 -18.00 1.08
N GLN A 17 0.81 -18.61 2.23
CA GLN A 17 -0.14 -19.72 2.34
C GLN A 17 -1.56 -19.33 1.90
N LEU A 18 -1.94 -18.07 2.13
CA LEU A 18 -3.23 -17.51 1.72
C LEU A 18 -3.04 -16.04 1.35
N TRP A 19 -3.54 -15.64 0.18
CA TRP A 19 -3.58 -14.25 -0.25
C TRP A 19 -4.75 -14.03 -1.21
N SER A 20 -5.22 -12.78 -1.27
CA SER A 20 -6.21 -12.32 -2.25
C SER A 20 -5.83 -10.93 -2.74
N ILE A 21 -6.19 -10.60 -3.97
CA ILE A 21 -6.04 -9.25 -4.53
C ILE A 21 -7.44 -8.74 -4.86
N ALA A 22 -7.72 -7.50 -4.47
CA ALA A 22 -8.94 -6.80 -4.81
C ALA A 22 -8.61 -5.51 -5.55
N TYR A 23 -9.47 -5.16 -6.51
CA TYR A 23 -9.46 -3.82 -7.09
C TYR A 23 -10.20 -2.88 -6.13
N VAL A 24 -9.61 -1.71 -5.89
CA VAL A 24 -10.20 -0.65 -5.07
C VAL A 24 -10.14 0.67 -5.82
N HIS A 25 -11.16 1.50 -5.64
CA HIS A 25 -11.17 2.84 -6.21
C HIS A 25 -10.05 3.70 -5.60
N SER A 26 -9.56 4.69 -6.35
CA SER A 26 -8.47 5.58 -5.91
C SER A 26 -8.79 6.31 -4.59
N GLY A 27 -10.07 6.62 -4.35
CA GLY A 27 -10.52 7.24 -3.09
C GLY A 27 -10.45 6.32 -1.86
N ALA A 28 -10.31 5.01 -2.05
CA ALA A 28 -10.19 4.04 -0.96
C ALA A 28 -8.73 3.82 -0.53
N ASN A 29 -7.78 3.73 -1.47
CA ASN A 29 -6.37 3.44 -1.16
C ASN A 29 -5.49 4.70 -1.08
N GLN A 30 -5.97 5.70 -0.33
CA GLN A 30 -5.34 7.02 -0.25
C GLN A 30 -3.94 6.94 0.38
N CYS A 31 -3.74 6.02 1.33
CA CYS A 31 -2.44 5.76 1.95
C CYS A 31 -1.38 5.34 0.92
N ALA A 32 -1.67 4.34 0.09
CA ALA A 32 -0.72 3.87 -0.91
C ALA A 32 -0.43 4.94 -1.96
N GLU A 33 -1.43 5.74 -2.35
CA GLU A 33 -1.24 6.86 -3.27
C GLU A 33 -0.30 7.93 -2.67
N ALA A 34 -0.50 8.29 -1.40
CA ALA A 34 0.32 9.28 -0.72
C ALA A 34 1.78 8.82 -0.58
N ILE A 35 2.00 7.54 -0.26
CA ILE A 35 3.34 6.94 -0.23
C ILE A 35 3.96 7.02 -1.62
N ALA A 36 3.27 6.54 -2.67
CA ALA A 36 3.78 6.57 -4.04
C ALA A 36 4.18 8.00 -4.46
N ARG A 37 3.32 9.00 -4.23
CA ARG A 37 3.63 10.41 -4.53
C ARG A 37 4.85 10.91 -3.76
N SER A 38 4.97 10.57 -2.48
CA SER A 38 6.10 11.02 -1.66
C SER A 38 7.43 10.47 -2.15
N VAL A 39 7.46 9.23 -2.64
CA VAL A 39 8.67 8.59 -3.18
C VAL A 39 8.99 9.11 -4.57
N THR A 40 8.00 9.23 -5.46
CA THR A 40 8.26 9.55 -6.87
C THR A 40 8.43 11.05 -7.12
N ARG A 41 7.56 11.88 -6.54
CA ARG A 41 7.57 13.33 -6.76
C ARG A 41 8.49 14.03 -5.78
N ASP A 42 8.38 13.66 -4.52
CA ASP A 42 9.04 14.39 -3.43
C ASP A 42 10.39 13.75 -3.03
N GLN A 43 10.75 12.61 -3.64
CA GLN A 43 11.99 11.86 -3.41
C GLN A 43 12.25 11.56 -1.92
N ARG A 44 11.18 11.43 -1.15
CA ARG A 44 11.27 11.09 0.27
C ARG A 44 11.33 9.58 0.37
N TYR A 45 12.47 9.05 0.77
CA TYR A 45 12.65 7.63 1.03
C TYR A 45 12.64 7.41 2.53
N ALA A 46 11.55 6.88 3.05
CA ALA A 46 11.35 6.64 4.48
C ALA A 46 10.81 5.23 4.75
N SER A 47 10.87 4.80 6.00
CA SER A 47 10.14 3.60 6.45
C SER A 47 8.69 3.97 6.74
N TYR A 48 7.76 3.55 5.88
CA TYR A 48 6.34 3.91 5.98
C TYR A 48 5.52 2.98 6.89
N VAL A 49 6.05 1.78 7.16
CA VAL A 49 5.36 0.70 7.90
C VAL A 49 6.10 0.37 9.22
N GLY A 50 7.25 1.00 9.47
CA GLY A 50 8.04 0.79 10.68
C GLY A 50 7.59 1.64 11.87
N LYS A 51 8.15 1.33 13.05
CA LYS A 51 8.06 2.19 14.23
C LYS A 51 8.64 3.57 13.87
N ASP A 52 7.95 4.63 14.28
CA ASP A 52 8.24 6.03 13.93
C ASP A 52 8.05 6.37 12.43
N GLY A 53 7.06 5.73 11.80
CA GLY A 53 6.61 6.10 10.46
C GLY A 53 6.19 7.57 10.33
N PRO A 54 6.10 8.12 9.10
CA PRO A 54 5.92 9.55 8.93
C PRO A 54 4.63 10.06 9.56
N SER A 55 4.74 11.08 10.41
CA SER A 55 3.60 11.64 11.16
C SER A 55 2.46 12.12 10.26
N TRP A 56 2.78 12.55 9.03
CA TRP A 56 1.80 12.96 8.03
C TRP A 56 0.97 11.80 7.45
N LEU A 57 1.45 10.56 7.55
CA LEU A 57 0.78 9.37 7.04
C LEU A 57 -0.19 8.75 8.08
N LEU A 58 0.10 8.94 9.38
CA LEU A 58 -0.69 8.36 10.47
C LEU A 58 -2.21 8.68 10.40
N PRO A 59 -2.65 9.92 10.11
CA PRO A 59 -4.08 10.21 10.02
C PRO A 59 -4.78 9.43 8.91
N MET A 60 -4.09 9.20 7.78
CA MET A 60 -4.64 8.44 6.65
C MET A 60 -4.75 6.96 6.99
N ILE A 61 -3.74 6.38 7.66
CA ILE A 61 -3.75 4.99 8.12
C ILE A 61 -4.92 4.76 9.09
N HIS A 62 -5.11 5.66 10.05
CA HIS A 62 -6.23 5.55 11.00
C HIS A 62 -7.59 5.66 10.29
N ALA A 63 -7.73 6.59 9.34
CA ALA A 63 -8.98 6.72 8.57
C ALA A 63 -9.27 5.47 7.72
N ASP A 64 -8.24 4.84 7.16
CA ASP A 64 -8.36 3.61 6.37
C ASP A 64 -8.76 2.41 7.23
N ALA A 65 -8.14 2.27 8.41
CA ALA A 65 -8.50 1.23 9.38
C ALA A 65 -9.97 1.30 9.82
N VAL A 66 -10.48 2.51 10.06
CA VAL A 66 -11.90 2.73 10.42
C VAL A 66 -12.84 2.37 9.25
N ARG A 67 -12.44 2.63 8.00
CA ARG A 67 -13.25 2.27 6.83
C ARG A 67 -13.32 0.76 6.61
N ALA A 68 -12.23 0.04 6.89
CA ALA A 68 -12.21 -1.42 6.79
C ALA A 68 -13.15 -2.10 7.79
N ASP A 69 -13.31 -1.54 9.00
CA ASP A 69 -14.21 -2.07 10.04
C ASP A 69 -15.70 -1.81 9.72
N ASN A 70 -16.00 -0.73 9.00
CA ASN A 70 -17.37 -0.35 8.64
C ASN A 70 -17.96 -1.10 7.43
N GLY A 71 -17.23 -2.09 6.89
CA GLY A 71 -17.73 -3.00 5.87
C GLY A 71 -17.81 -2.40 4.47
N TYR A 72 -17.14 -3.05 3.53
CA TYR A 72 -17.61 -3.13 2.14
C TYR A 72 -18.68 -4.22 2.03
#